data_AF-A0A3M1AGV7-F1
#
_entry.id   AF-A0A3M1AGV7-F1
#
_cell.length_a   1.000
_cell.length_b   1.000
_cell.length_c   1.000
_cell.angle_alpha   90.00
_cell.angle_beta   90.00
_cell.angle_gamma   90.00
#
_symmetry.space_group_name_H-M   'P 1'
#
loop_
_entity.id
_entity.type
_entity.pdbx_description
1 polymer ?
#
loop_
_entity_poly.entity_id
_entity_poly.type
_entity_poly.pdbx_seq_one_letter_code
_entity_poly.pdbx_strand_id
1 'polypeptide(L)' 'MREVVIAGAARTPMGGFQGVFAGASAPQLGGVAIEAALADAGAAPESVNELVMG' A
#
# COMPACT_ATOMS: atom_id res chain seq x y z
N MET A 1 -17.21 19.64 10.56
CA MET A 1 -16.66 18.30 10.29
C MET A 1 -15.79 18.42 9.05
N ARG A 2 -14.64 17.74 8.94
CA ARG A 2 -13.84 17.75 7.70
C ARG A 2 -14.31 16.59 6.82
N GLU A 3 -14.44 16.83 5.53
CA GLU A 3 -14.70 15.76 4.55
C GLU A 3 -13.43 14.93 4.38
N VAL A 4 -13.60 13.60 4.31
CA VAL A 4 -12.51 12.64 4.16
C VAL A 4 -12.76 11.85 2.88
N VAL A 5 -11.72 11.69 2.07
CA VAL A 5 -11.78 11.02 0.77
C VAL A 5 -10.68 9.96 0.66
N ILE A 6 -10.90 8.96 -0.19
CA ILE A 6 -9.86 8.02 -0.62
C ILE A 6 -9.26 8.59 -1.91
N ALA A 7 -8.00 9.02 -1.84
CA ALA A 7 -7.32 9.68 -2.97
C ALA A 7 -6.61 8.70 -3.92
N GLY A 8 -6.28 7.49 -3.46
CA GLY A 8 -5.66 6.45 -4.29
C GLY A 8 -5.80 5.08 -3.66
N ALA A 9 -5.72 4.04 -4.49
CA ALA A 9 -5.88 2.65 -4.04
C ALA A 9 -5.05 1.68 -4.89
N ALA A 10 -4.31 0.80 -4.22
CA ALA A 10 -3.56 -0.26 -4.89
C ALA A 10 -3.52 -1.53 -4.05
N ARG A 11 -3.22 -2.65 -4.70
CA ARG A 11 -3.03 -3.94 -4.05
C ARG A 11 -1.99 -4.77 -4.78
N THR A 12 -1.33 -5.67 -4.05
CA THR A 12 -0.63 -6.79 -4.68
C THR A 12 -1.65 -7.84 -5.17
N PRO A 13 -1.28 -8.70 -6.14
CA PRO A 13 -2.01 -9.93 -6.41
C PRO A 13 -2.11 -10.81 -5.16
N MET A 14 -3.06 -11.74 -5.13
CA MET A 14 -3.13 -12.73 -4.05
C MET A 14 -2.25 -13.93 -4.41
N GLY A 15 -1.29 -14.25 -3.54
CA GLY A 15 -0.48 -15.46 -3.66
C GLY A 15 -1.15 -16.65 -2.98
N GLY A 16 -0.99 -17.85 -3.55
CA GLY A 16 -1.32 -19.09 -2.86
C GLY A 16 -0.37 -19.37 -1.69
N PHE A 17 -0.79 -20.24 -0.76
CA PHE A 17 0.07 -20.68 0.35
C PHE A 17 1.34 -21.34 -0.18
N GLN A 18 2.51 -20.90 0.30
CA GLN A 18 3.83 -21.29 -0.22
C GLN A 18 4.00 -21.08 -1.74
N GLY A 19 3.28 -20.11 -2.32
CA GLY A 19 3.29 -19.82 -3.75
C GLY A 19 4.24 -18.67 -4.13
N VAL A 20 3.80 -17.84 -5.08
CA VAL A 20 4.60 -16.80 -5.75
C VAL A 20 5.22 -15.74 -4.82
N PHE A 21 4.70 -15.58 -3.60
CA PHE A 21 5.22 -14.64 -2.60
C PHE A 21 5.91 -15.33 -1.42
N ALA A 22 6.22 -16.63 -1.49
CA ALA A 22 6.82 -17.37 -0.38
C ALA A 22 8.16 -16.78 0.11
N GLY A 23 8.92 -16.11 -0.77
CA GLY A 23 10.16 -15.43 -0.42
C GLY A 23 10.03 -13.95 -0.05
N ALA A 24 8.82 -13.38 -0.13
CA ALA A 24 8.58 -11.97 0.19
C ALA A 24 8.04 -11.85 1.62
N SER A 25 8.58 -10.90 2.38
CA SER A 25 8.04 -10.54 3.69
C SER A 25 6.78 -9.68 3.56
N ALA A 26 5.90 -9.73 4.56
CA ALA A 26 4.69 -8.92 4.58
C ALA A 26 4.96 -7.40 4.45
N PRO A 27 5.94 -6.79 5.14
CA PRO A 27 6.26 -5.38 4.95
C PRO A 27 6.72 -5.01 3.54
N GLN A 28 7.40 -5.92 2.82
CA GLN A 28 7.80 -5.66 1.43
C GLN A 28 6.56 -5.59 0.53
N LEU A 29 5.60 -6.50 0.69
CA LEU A 29 4.35 -6.49 -0.07
C LEU A 29 3.51 -5.25 0.27
N GLY A 30 3.43 -4.89 1.55
CA GLY A 30 2.77 -3.68 2.01
C GLY A 30 3.40 -2.42 1.44
N GLY A 31 4.74 -2.33 1.46
CA GLY A 31 5.48 -1.20 0.91
C GLY A 31 5.19 -0.96 -0.58
N VAL A 32 5.21 -2.02 -1.40
CA VAL A 32 4.87 -1.92 -2.82
C VAL A 32 3.43 -1.44 -3.03
N ALA A 33 2.48 -1.93 -2.22
CA ALA A 33 1.09 -1.48 -2.32
C ALA A 33 0.92 -0.01 -1.91
N ILE A 34 1.62 0.45 -0.86
CA ILE A 34 1.59 1.83 -0.39
C ILE A 34 2.20 2.78 -1.44
N GLU A 35 3.37 2.42 -1.98
CA GLU A 35 4.03 3.21 -3.03
C GLU A 35 3.11 3.39 -4.25
N ALA A 36 2.47 2.32 -4.70
CA ALA A 36 1.53 2.37 -5.82
C ALA A 36 0.28 3.22 -5.49
N ALA A 37 -0.26 3.12 -4.26
CA ALA A 37 -1.42 3.90 -3.84
C ALA A 37 -1.11 5.40 -3.73
N LEU A 38 0.10 5.76 -3.28
CA LEU A 38 0.57 7.16 -3.25
C LEU A 38 0.75 7.71 -4.67
N ALA A 39 1.30 6.91 -5.59
CA ALA A 39 1.44 7.29 -7.00
C ALA A 39 0.07 7.51 -7.66
N ASP A 40 -0.91 6.63 -7.42
CA ASP A 40 -2.29 6.77 -7.90
C ASP A 40 -2.96 8.04 -7.34
N ALA A 41 -2.69 8.37 -6.08
CA ALA A 41 -3.14 9.60 -5.44
C ALA A 41 -2.38 10.87 -5.89
N GLY A 42 -1.29 10.74 -6.66
CA GLY A 42 -0.41 11.86 -7.02
C GLY A 42 0.29 12.50 -5.81
N ALA A 43 0.48 11.75 -4.73
CA ALA A 43 1.03 12.23 -3.47
C ALA A 43 2.50 11.85 -3.31
N ALA A 44 3.30 12.79 -2.76
CA ALA A 44 4.69 12.53 -2.41
C ALA A 44 4.79 11.82 -1.04
N PRO A 45 5.70 10.86 -0.84
CA PRO A 45 5.85 10.15 0.44
C PRO A 45 6.04 11.06 1.66
N GLU A 46 6.69 12.21 1.48
CA GLU A 46 6.97 13.18 2.53
C GLU A 46 5.71 13.90 3.05
N SER A 47 4.59 13.80 2.31
CA SER A 47 3.30 14.36 2.72
C SER A 47 2.52 13.47 3.68
N VAL A 48 2.94 12.21 3.87
CA VAL A 48 2.27 11.25 4.73
C VAL A 48 2.54 11.57 6.20
N ASN A 49 1.47 11.71 7.00
CA ASN A 49 1.61 11.97 8.44
C ASN A 49 1.67 10.68 9.27
N GLU A 50 0.96 9.64 8.85
CA GLU A 50 0.85 8.39 9.60
C GLU A 50 0.60 7.22 8.64
N LEU A 51 1.16 6.07 8.99
CA LEU A 51 0.93 4.79 8.31
C LEU A 51 0.31 3.82 9.30
N VAL A 52 -0.86 3.29 8.94
CA VAL A 52 -1.53 2.23 9.71
C VAL A 52 -1.64 1.01 8.82
N MET A 53 -0.90 -0.05 9.18
CA MET A 53 -0.89 -1.34 8.50
C MET A 53 -1.21 -2.45 9.50
N GLY A 54 -2.11 -3.34 9.10
CA GLY A 54 -2.49 -4.53 9.89
C GLY A 54 -1.48 -5.66 9.81
#